data_AF-A0A2W3YPB3-F1
#
_entry.id   AF-A0A2W3YPB3-F1
#
_cell.length_a   1.000
_cell.length_b   1.000
_cell.length_c   1.000
_cell.angle_alpha   90.00
_cell.angle_beta   90.00
_cell.angle_gamma   90.00
#
_symmetry.space_group_name_H-M   'P 1'
#
loop_
_entity.id
_entity.type
_entity.pdbx_description
1 polymer ?
#
loop_
_entity_poly.entity_id
_entity_poly.type
_entity_poly.pdbx_seq_one_letter_code
_entity_poly.pdbx_strand_id
1 'polypeptide(L)'
;VRPQINTFISDYIDAYHFDSMEELKLLLREEAIFRKELYGDGEKTKGRWEDTEKNKLDELYSSLGNTLLKELAEIEKVERGNKNGTMTRKISSKSMEQSSHRRTLSALKRAFSRNMKEARLNQLAYQKMKRENEQENSRSR
;
A
#
# COMPACT_ATOMS: atom_id res chain seq x y z
N VAL A 1 9.74 -12.00 -12.93
CA VAL A 1 8.90 -12.20 -11.71
C VAL A 1 8.31 -10.89 -11.20
N ARG A 2 9.11 -9.90 -10.79
CA ARG A 2 8.60 -8.58 -10.33
C ARG A 2 7.63 -7.89 -11.31
N PRO A 3 7.89 -7.85 -12.64
CA PRO A 3 6.96 -7.22 -13.58
C PRO A 3 5.57 -7.86 -13.59
N GLN A 4 5.48 -9.20 -13.55
CA GLN A 4 4.20 -9.92 -13.58
C GLN A 4 3.40 -9.71 -12.29
N ILE A 5 4.09 -9.68 -11.14
CA ILE A 5 3.45 -9.37 -9.85
C ILE A 5 2.89 -7.95 -9.87
N ASN A 6 3.66 -7.00 -10.41
CA ASN A 6 3.21 -5.61 -10.52
C ASN A 6 2.01 -5.50 -11.45
N THR A 7 2.00 -6.16 -12.62
CA THR A 7 0.85 -6.18 -13.53
C THR A 7 -0.40 -6.70 -12.82
N PHE A 8 -0.31 -7.84 -12.12
CA PHE A 8 -1.44 -8.38 -11.38
C PHE A 8 -1.95 -7.41 -10.29
N ILE A 9 -1.04 -6.75 -9.57
CA ILE A 9 -1.40 -5.75 -8.56
C ILE A 9 -2.09 -4.56 -9.21
N SER A 10 -1.60 -4.08 -10.35
CA SER A 10 -2.23 -2.99 -11.11
C SER A 10 -3.64 -3.38 -11.52
N ASP A 11 -3.82 -4.55 -12.15
CA ASP A 11 -5.14 -5.05 -12.56
C ASP A 11 -6.10 -5.16 -11.36
N TYR A 12 -5.60 -5.63 -10.21
CA TYR A 12 -6.37 -5.73 -8.97
C TYR A 12 -6.79 -4.34 -8.43
N ILE A 13 -5.87 -3.38 -8.42
CA ILE A 13 -6.15 -2.02 -7.97
C ILE A 13 -7.17 -1.36 -8.90
N ASP A 14 -6.98 -1.48 -10.21
CA ASP A 14 -7.85 -0.88 -11.22
C ASP A 14 -9.27 -1.47 -11.16
N ALA A 15 -9.38 -2.78 -10.90
CA ALA A 15 -10.68 -3.44 -10.83
C ALA A 15 -11.47 -3.16 -9.53
N TYR A 16 -10.78 -2.92 -8.40
CA TYR A 16 -11.44 -2.92 -7.08
C TYR A 16 -11.20 -1.67 -6.22
N HIS A 17 -10.15 -0.90 -6.50
CA HIS A 17 -9.68 0.20 -5.65
C HIS A 17 -9.23 1.45 -6.44
N PHE A 18 -9.71 1.60 -7.68
CA PHE A 18 -9.32 2.71 -8.57
C PHE A 18 -9.44 4.07 -7.90
N ASP A 19 -10.62 4.39 -7.34
CA ASP A 19 -10.85 5.68 -6.68
C ASP A 19 -9.94 5.90 -5.47
N SER A 20 -9.68 4.84 -4.69
CA SER A 20 -8.77 4.91 -3.53
C SER A 20 -7.32 5.12 -3.96
N MET A 21 -6.93 4.58 -5.11
CA MET A 21 -5.60 4.76 -5.66
C MET A 21 -5.39 6.19 -6.18
N GLU A 22 -6.41 6.77 -6.83
CA GLU A 22 -6.38 8.17 -7.24
C GLU A 22 -6.36 9.12 -6.02
N GLU A 23 -7.17 8.83 -4.99
CA GLU A 23 -7.11 9.54 -3.70
C GLU A 23 -5.70 9.48 -3.11
N LEU A 24 -5.06 8.30 -3.08
CA LEU A 24 -3.70 8.16 -2.57
C LEU A 24 -2.69 9.01 -3.34
N LYS A 25 -2.73 8.99 -4.67
CA LYS A 25 -1.83 9.79 -5.50
C LYS A 25 -2.01 11.28 -5.22
N LEU A 26 -3.25 11.74 -5.07
CA LEU A 26 -3.55 13.12 -4.72
C LEU A 26 -2.95 13.51 -3.35
N LEU A 27 -3.17 12.68 -2.32
CA LEU A 27 -2.63 12.89 -0.98
C LEU A 27 -1.08 12.95 -0.98
N LEU A 28 -0.43 12.09 -1.76
CA LEU A 28 1.03 12.06 -1.89
C LEU A 28 1.57 13.33 -2.56
N ARG A 29 0.86 13.89 -3.54
CA ARG A 29 1.22 15.17 -4.17
C ARG A 29 1.08 16.33 -3.19
N GLU A 30 0.00 16.37 -2.42
CA GLU A 30 -0.17 17.36 -1.35
C GLU A 30 0.96 17.27 -0.33
N GLU A 31 1.35 16.05 0.08
CA GLU A 31 2.47 15.83 0.99
C GLU A 31 3.80 16.34 0.41
N ALA A 32 4.06 16.10 -0.89
CA ALA A 32 5.26 16.58 -1.57
C ALA A 32 5.33 18.12 -1.60
N ILE A 33 4.22 18.78 -1.96
CA ILE A 33 4.11 20.24 -1.96
C ILE A 33 4.37 20.79 -0.56
N PHE A 34 3.78 20.17 0.47
CA PHE A 34 4.01 20.59 1.84
C PHE A 34 5.47 20.46 2.28
N ARG A 35 6.12 19.32 1.99
CA ARG A 35 7.54 19.12 2.33
C ARG A 35 8.41 20.20 1.68
N LYS A 36 8.07 20.61 0.46
CA LYS A 36 8.72 21.72 -0.24
C LYS A 36 8.49 23.06 0.47
N GLU A 37 7.26 23.36 0.90
CA GLU A 37 6.94 24.61 1.63
C GLU A 37 7.63 24.68 3.00
N LEU A 38 7.66 23.57 3.75
CA LEU A 38 8.18 23.54 5.11
C LEU A 38 9.72 23.60 5.15
N TYR A 39 10.39 22.82 4.31
CA TYR A 39 11.85 22.66 4.36
C TYR A 39 12.58 23.49 3.29
N GLY A 40 11.84 24.06 2.33
CA GLY A 40 12.41 24.79 1.21
C GLY A 40 13.26 23.93 0.27
N ASP A 41 13.84 24.58 -0.72
CA ASP A 41 14.69 23.96 -1.76
C ASP A 41 16.19 24.16 -1.46
N GLY A 42 16.57 23.99 -0.20
CA GLY A 42 17.97 24.06 0.23
C GLY A 42 18.82 22.97 -0.42
N GLU A 43 20.13 23.19 -0.47
CA GLU A 43 21.09 22.30 -1.16
C GLU A 43 21.05 20.83 -0.69
N LYS A 44 20.58 20.56 0.55
CA LYS A 44 20.38 19.22 1.12
C LYS A 44 18.96 18.63 0.95
N THR A 45 17.98 19.43 0.56
CA THR A 45 16.56 19.03 0.42
C THR A 45 16.05 19.09 -1.02
N LYS A 46 16.84 19.68 -1.93
CA LYS A 46 16.56 19.77 -3.36
C LYS A 46 16.23 18.40 -3.95
N GLY A 47 15.06 18.29 -4.59
CA GLY A 47 14.59 17.06 -5.26
C GLY A 47 14.01 15.98 -4.34
N ARG A 48 14.16 16.05 -3.00
CA ARG A 48 13.60 15.01 -2.10
C ARG A 48 12.08 14.92 -2.13
N TRP A 49 11.43 16.06 -2.37
CA TRP A 49 9.98 16.14 -2.48
C TRP A 49 9.48 15.60 -3.84
N GLU A 50 10.28 15.66 -4.90
CA GLU A 50 9.92 15.18 -6.25
C GLU A 50 9.74 13.66 -6.28
N ASP A 51 10.56 12.92 -5.53
CA ASP A 51 10.48 11.46 -5.48
C ASP A 51 9.47 10.94 -4.44
N THR A 52 8.77 11.80 -3.69
CA THR A 52 7.89 11.35 -2.59
C THR A 52 6.73 10.50 -3.10
N GLU A 53 6.03 10.93 -4.15
CA GLU A 53 4.93 10.16 -4.76
C GLU A 53 5.45 8.80 -5.24
N LYS A 54 6.53 8.81 -6.03
CA LYS A 54 7.12 7.59 -6.61
C LYS A 54 7.57 6.60 -5.53
N ASN A 55 8.32 7.06 -4.53
CA ASN A 55 8.82 6.20 -3.46
C ASN A 55 7.68 5.57 -2.66
N LYS A 56 6.61 6.34 -2.37
CA LYS A 56 5.45 5.81 -1.64
C LYS A 56 4.62 4.83 -2.46
N LEU A 57 4.51 5.05 -3.76
CA LEU A 57 3.92 4.06 -4.66
C LEU A 57 4.76 2.79 -4.74
N ASP A 58 6.09 2.91 -4.85
CA ASP A 58 7.00 1.76 -4.87
C ASP A 58 6.95 0.95 -3.56
N GLU A 59 6.84 1.62 -2.41
CA GLU A 59 6.60 1.00 -1.10
C GLU A 59 5.27 0.23 -1.07
N LEU A 60 4.18 0.83 -1.59
CA LEU A 60 2.87 0.18 -1.70
C LEU A 60 2.94 -1.09 -2.56
N TYR A 61 3.49 -0.99 -3.77
CA TYR A 61 3.63 -2.13 -4.68
C TYR A 61 4.51 -3.23 -4.08
N SER A 62 5.58 -2.85 -3.36
CA SER A 62 6.43 -3.81 -2.65
C SER A 62 5.67 -4.52 -1.52
N SER A 63 4.86 -3.78 -0.75
CA SER A 63 4.04 -4.34 0.34
C SER A 63 2.96 -5.31 -0.18
N LEU A 64 2.30 -4.95 -1.28
CA LEU A 64 1.30 -5.79 -1.95
C LEU A 64 1.94 -7.03 -2.57
N GLY A 65 3.08 -6.87 -3.25
CA GLY A 65 3.83 -7.99 -3.84
C GLY A 65 4.31 -8.99 -2.79
N ASN A 66 4.82 -8.49 -1.65
CA ASN A 66 5.23 -9.35 -0.54
C ASN A 66 4.05 -10.10 0.07
N THR A 67 2.88 -9.45 0.18
CA THR A 67 1.64 -10.09 0.63
C THR A 67 1.21 -11.19 -0.34
N LEU A 68 1.18 -10.90 -1.64
CA LEU A 68 0.82 -11.87 -2.67
C LEU A 68 1.74 -13.09 -2.66
N LEU A 69 3.05 -12.88 -2.60
CA LEU A 69 4.03 -13.97 -2.57
C LEU A 69 3.86 -14.86 -1.34
N LYS A 70 3.54 -14.30 -0.17
CA LYS A 70 3.26 -15.07 1.05
C LYS A 70 2.01 -15.94 0.88
N GLU A 71 0.94 -15.39 0.31
CA GLU A 71 -0.28 -16.14 0.05
C GLU A 71 -0.05 -17.27 -0.96
N LEU A 72 0.70 -17.02 -2.05
CA LEU A 72 1.07 -18.05 -3.02
C LEU A 72 1.90 -19.17 -2.39
N ALA A 73 2.86 -18.83 -1.52
CA ALA A 73 3.67 -19.82 -0.81
C ALA A 73 2.83 -20.69 0.15
N GLU A 74 1.84 -20.11 0.83
CA GLU A 74 0.92 -20.87 1.70
C GLU A 74 -0.01 -21.78 0.88
N ILE A 75 -0.49 -21.33 -0.28
CA ILE A 75 -1.26 -22.17 -1.20
C ILE A 75 -0.42 -23.38 -1.64
N GLU A 76 0.82 -23.14 -2.09
CA GLU A 76 1.73 -24.19 -2.51
C GLU A 76 2.00 -25.21 -1.38
N LYS A 77 2.18 -24.73 -0.14
CA LYS A 77 2.39 -25.57 1.04
C LYS A 77 1.18 -26.46 1.34
N VAL A 78 -0.03 -25.92 1.26
CA VAL A 78 -1.27 -26.70 1.45
C VAL A 78 -1.43 -27.76 0.36
N GLU A 79 -1.17 -27.40 -0.89
CA GLU A 79 -1.24 -28.35 -2.01
C GLU A 79 -0.24 -29.50 -1.87
N ARG A 80 1.01 -29.20 -1.49
CA ARG A 80 2.04 -30.22 -1.24
C ARG A 80 1.69 -31.11 -0.04
N GLY A 81 1.18 -30.55 1.04
CA GLY A 81 0.74 -31.31 2.23
C GLY A 81 -0.42 -32.27 1.93
N ASN A 82 -1.34 -31.87 1.05
CA ASN A 82 -2.42 -32.73 0.57
C ASN A 82 -1.91 -33.84 -0.35
N LYS A 83 -0.96 -33.55 -1.26
CA LYS A 83 -0.35 -34.54 -2.16
C LYS A 83 0.46 -35.60 -1.39
N ASN A 84 1.10 -35.22 -0.30
CA ASN A 84 1.92 -36.12 0.53
C ASN A 84 1.10 -36.91 1.58
N GLY A 85 -0.23 -36.85 1.55
CA GLY A 85 -1.10 -37.67 2.41
C GLY A 85 -1.17 -37.26 3.89
N THR A 86 -0.51 -36.16 4.28
CA THR A 86 -0.49 -35.69 5.68
C THR A 86 -1.80 -35.04 6.16
N MET A 87 -2.71 -34.68 5.24
CA MET A 87 -4.01 -34.05 5.55
C MET A 87 -5.16 -35.01 5.24
N THR A 88 -5.91 -35.39 6.27
CA THR A 88 -6.95 -36.44 6.25
C THR A 88 -8.29 -36.03 5.62
N ARG A 89 -8.46 -34.77 5.17
CA ARG A 89 -9.73 -34.30 4.59
C ARG A 89 -9.65 -34.21 3.07
N LYS A 90 -10.44 -35.04 2.39
CA LYS A 90 -10.78 -34.92 0.96
C LYS A 90 -11.62 -33.64 0.74
N ILE A 91 -10.97 -32.48 0.72
CA ILE A 91 -11.59 -31.24 0.27
C ILE A 91 -11.47 -31.23 -1.26
N SER A 92 -12.59 -30.99 -1.96
CA SER A 92 -12.61 -30.81 -3.42
C SER A 92 -11.64 -29.70 -3.82
N SER A 93 -10.79 -29.96 -4.82
CA SER A 93 -9.79 -29.00 -5.34
C SER A 93 -10.42 -27.66 -5.71
N LYS A 94 -11.61 -27.69 -6.33
CA LYS A 94 -12.36 -26.48 -6.73
C LYS A 94 -12.79 -25.61 -5.53
N SER A 95 -13.17 -26.22 -4.41
CA SER A 95 -13.54 -25.50 -3.19
C SER A 95 -12.30 -24.87 -2.52
N MET A 96 -11.16 -25.58 -2.58
CA MET A 96 -9.90 -25.12 -2.02
C MET A 96 -9.29 -23.96 -2.81
N GLU A 97 -9.34 -24.00 -4.15
CA GLU A 97 -8.92 -22.91 -5.04
C GLU A 97 -9.73 -21.65 -4.78
N GLN A 98 -11.07 -21.77 -4.74
CA GLN A 98 -11.95 -20.62 -4.51
C GLN A 98 -11.76 -20.00 -3.12
N SER A 99 -11.56 -20.82 -2.09
CA SER A 99 -11.24 -20.37 -0.73
C SER A 99 -9.90 -19.64 -0.67
N SER A 100 -8.88 -20.19 -1.35
CA SER A 100 -7.54 -19.60 -1.39
C SER A 100 -7.53 -18.28 -2.12
N HIS A 101 -8.21 -18.17 -3.27
CA HIS A 101 -8.36 -16.92 -4.00
C HIS A 101 -9.03 -15.83 -3.14
N ARG A 102 -10.12 -16.16 -2.42
CA ARG A 102 -10.77 -15.21 -1.50
C ARG A 102 -9.85 -14.76 -0.37
N ARG A 103 -9.02 -15.67 0.17
CA ARG A 103 -8.02 -15.34 1.20
C ARG A 103 -6.97 -14.39 0.65
N THR A 104 -6.41 -14.67 -0.52
CA THR A 104 -5.43 -13.80 -1.19
C THR A 104 -5.99 -12.40 -1.44
N LEU A 105 -7.21 -12.28 -2.00
CA LEU A 105 -7.85 -10.98 -2.21
C LEU A 105 -8.14 -10.23 -0.91
N SER A 106 -8.51 -10.94 0.16
CA SER A 106 -8.71 -10.36 1.50
C SER A 106 -7.40 -9.85 2.10
N ALA A 107 -6.31 -10.59 1.94
CA ALA A 107 -4.98 -10.20 2.38
C ALA A 107 -4.49 -8.94 1.63
N LEU A 108 -4.65 -8.92 0.29
CA LEU A 108 -4.34 -7.74 -0.53
C LEU A 108 -5.18 -6.53 -0.13
N LYS A 109 -6.50 -6.71 0.08
CA LYS A 109 -7.38 -5.63 0.54
C LYS A 109 -6.92 -5.06 1.88
N ARG A 110 -6.52 -5.92 2.82
CA ARG A 110 -6.01 -5.49 4.14
C ARG A 110 -4.70 -4.73 4.02
N ALA A 111 -3.76 -5.22 3.21
CA ALA A 111 -2.50 -4.55 2.96
C ALA A 111 -2.71 -3.18 2.30
N PHE A 112 -3.59 -3.08 1.29
CA PHE A 112 -3.96 -1.83 0.65
C PHE A 112 -4.62 -0.85 1.63
N SER A 113 -5.61 -1.31 2.41
CA SER A 113 -6.31 -0.48 3.40
C SER A 113 -5.38 0.08 4.47
N ARG A 114 -4.35 -0.69 4.85
CA ARG A 114 -3.33 -0.25 5.80
C ARG A 114 -2.53 0.93 5.24
N ASN A 115 -2.07 0.84 3.99
CA ASN A 115 -1.35 1.93 3.34
C ASN A 115 -2.24 3.18 3.21
N MET A 116 -3.52 3.02 2.84
CA MET A 116 -4.49 4.12 2.81
C MET A 116 -4.67 4.79 4.19
N LYS A 117 -4.75 3.98 5.25
CA LYS A 117 -4.84 4.50 6.62
C LYS A 117 -3.59 5.30 6.99
N GLU A 118 -2.41 4.78 6.67
CA GLU A 118 -1.13 5.47 6.92
C GLU A 118 -1.07 6.82 6.17
N ALA A 119 -1.48 6.86 4.90
CA ALA A 119 -1.55 8.10 4.13
C ALA A 119 -2.51 9.14 4.75
N ARG A 120 -3.71 8.72 5.16
CA ARG A 120 -4.67 9.63 5.81
C ARG A 120 -4.19 10.14 7.18
N LEU A 121 -3.53 9.28 7.96
CA LEU A 121 -2.93 9.69 9.23
C LEU A 121 -1.82 10.72 9.03
N ASN A 122 -0.99 10.56 7.99
CA ASN A 122 0.02 11.55 7.63
C ASN A 122 -0.62 12.89 7.25
N GLN A 123 -1.71 12.87 6.48
CA GLN A 123 -2.46 14.10 6.13
C GLN A 123 -3.04 14.79 7.38
N LEU A 124 -3.57 14.01 8.34
CA LEU A 124 -4.07 14.57 9.60
C LEU A 124 -2.95 15.22 10.42
N ALA A 125 -1.80 14.55 10.52
CA ALA A 125 -0.62 15.08 11.20
C ALA A 125 -0.15 16.39 10.54
N TYR A 126 -0.20 16.48 9.21
CA TYR A 126 0.04 17.71 8.47
C TYR A 126 -0.92 18.85 8.89
N GLN A 127 -2.23 18.60 8.84
CA GLN A 127 -3.22 19.63 9.21
C GLN A 127 -3.04 20.12 10.65
N LYS A 128 -2.54 19.27 11.53
CA LYS A 128 -2.20 19.65 12.90
C LYS A 128 -0.97 20.57 12.95
N MET A 129 0.13 20.18 12.31
CA MET A 129 1.35 21.00 12.27
C MET A 129 1.12 22.38 11.62
N LYS A 130 0.32 22.44 10.55
CA LYS A 130 -0.05 23.70 9.91
C LYS A 130 -0.76 24.65 10.88
N ARG A 131 -1.76 24.14 11.62
CA ARG A 131 -2.50 24.91 12.62
C ARG A 131 -1.62 25.41 13.76
N GLU A 132 -0.69 24.57 14.23
CA GLU A 132 0.24 24.95 15.29
C GLU A 132 1.16 26.08 14.83
N ASN A 133 1.72 25.99 13.63
CA ASN A 133 2.58 27.02 13.05
C ASN A 133 1.83 28.34 12.81
N GLU A 134 0.59 28.29 12.34
CA GLU A 134 -0.28 29.47 12.19
C GLU A 134 -0.58 30.13 13.55
N GLN A 135 -0.87 29.34 14.58
CA GLN A 135 -1.10 29.84 15.94
C GLN A 135 0.14 30.48 16.54
N GLU A 136 1.31 29.86 16.38
CA GLU A 136 2.58 30.42 16.86
C GLU A 136 2.90 31.74 16.17
N ASN A 137 2.78 31.80 14.85
CA ASN A 137 2.99 33.03 14.09
C ASN A 137 1.98 34.14 14.45
N SER A 138 0.74 33.79 14.82
CA SER A 138 -0.25 34.75 15.31
C SER A 138 0.01 35.26 16.73
N ARG A 139 0.73 34.48 17.56
CA ARG A 139 1.12 34.86 18.93
C ARG A 139 2.41 35.69 18.97
N SER A 140 3.26 35.56 17.95
CA SER A 140 4.53 36.32 17.83
C SER A 140 4.38 37.68 17.14
N ARG A 141 3.17 38.07 16.72
CA ARG A 141 2.82 39.40 16.20
C ARG A 141 2.08 40.20 17.26
#